data_AF-A0A2K8SMB0-F1
#
_entry.id   AF-A0A2K8SMB0-F1
#
_cell.length_a   1.000
_cell.length_b   1.000
_cell.length_c   1.000
_cell.angle_alpha   90.00
_cell.angle_beta   90.00
_cell.angle_gamma   90.00
#
_symmetry.space_group_name_H-M   'P 1'
#
loop_
_entity.id
_entity.type
_entity.pdbx_description
1 polymer ?
#
loop_
_entity_poly.entity_id
_entity_poly.type
_entity_poly.pdbx_seq_one_letter_code
_entity_poly.pdbx_strand_id
1 'polypeptide(L)'
;MQEQIKPGLHAQVQRKLYILSDEEEKILQKFGNEWFVTRLDGLKIGDRSEYKYALIKAPKNYQELFNFERELIIIFSDYESFQPRSTDAIDAVSDQIQDLRIDKICSVMLSKDDKIEEKIRNYLKESQESQVIVPISYSEILNNYSDSYFLRNKFKTNFYTRDLFDFQSPLKKDLYFFGRTDIINKIVNRHFSNENSGLFGLRKTGKTSVIFGIQRALDKIGANSILISCDDPSFQQRRWNKCLHYIIVEIDKKYKLNLPLQKEDKYTEENASQLFAEEICKIYHIFKEKSILIIFDEIERITFNISSVTHWEKKFDFIFFWQTLRANFQKLNNLHII
;
A
#
# COMPACT_ATOMS: atom_id res chain seq x y z
N MET A 1 10.69 16.65 -19.32
CA MET A 1 9.37 16.56 -19.98
C MET A 1 9.16 15.08 -20.32
N GLN A 2 8.37 14.33 -19.54
CA GLN A 2 8.12 12.92 -19.84
C GLN A 2 7.26 12.82 -21.12
N GLU A 3 7.70 12.03 -22.10
CA GLU A 3 6.92 11.76 -23.31
C GLU A 3 5.55 11.15 -22.95
N GLN A 4 4.49 11.69 -23.54
CA GLN A 4 3.15 11.12 -23.40
C GLN A 4 3.08 9.79 -24.13
N ILE A 5 2.79 8.72 -23.38
CA ILE A 5 2.56 7.38 -23.91
C ILE A 5 1.25 7.39 -24.70
N LYS A 6 1.32 7.10 -26.00
CA LYS A 6 0.16 7.00 -26.89
C LYS A 6 -0.26 5.54 -27.04
N PRO A 7 -1.58 5.24 -27.09
CA PRO A 7 -2.07 3.91 -27.43
C PRO A 7 -1.49 3.40 -28.75
N GLY A 8 -1.29 2.09 -28.84
CA GLY A 8 -0.86 1.43 -30.06
C GLY A 8 -0.04 0.18 -29.80
N LEU A 9 0.42 -0.44 -30.88
CA LEU A 9 1.29 -1.63 -30.84
C LEU A 9 2.72 -1.22 -31.18
N HIS A 10 3.67 -1.52 -30.30
CA HIS A 10 5.08 -1.34 -30.60
C HIS A 10 5.50 -2.14 -31.84
N ALA A 11 6.46 -1.64 -32.62
CA ALA A 11 6.84 -2.27 -33.89
C ALA A 11 7.31 -3.73 -33.74
N GLN A 12 7.93 -4.08 -32.61
CA GLN A 12 8.31 -5.47 -32.32
C GLN A 12 7.10 -6.38 -32.05
N VAL A 13 6.02 -5.83 -31.49
CA VAL A 13 4.76 -6.56 -31.28
C VAL A 13 4.11 -6.86 -32.63
N GLN A 14 4.05 -5.87 -33.53
CA GLN A 14 3.49 -6.04 -34.88
C GLN A 14 4.17 -7.18 -35.65
N ARG A 15 5.49 -7.34 -35.50
CA ARG A 15 6.26 -8.43 -36.14
C ARG A 15 6.00 -9.81 -35.53
N LYS A 16 5.39 -9.88 -34.34
CA LYS A 16 5.11 -11.12 -33.61
C LYS A 16 3.63 -11.52 -33.62
N LEU A 17 2.76 -10.78 -34.30
CA LEU A 17 1.32 -11.08 -34.35
C LEU A 17 1.02 -12.51 -34.86
N TYR A 18 1.90 -13.07 -35.70
CA TYR A 18 1.77 -14.44 -36.22
C TYR A 18 1.71 -15.55 -35.15
N ILE A 19 2.08 -15.27 -33.89
CA ILE A 19 1.95 -16.25 -32.80
C ILE A 19 0.53 -16.33 -32.23
N LEU A 20 -0.31 -15.34 -32.52
CA LEU A 20 -1.68 -15.23 -32.03
C LEU A 20 -2.66 -15.85 -33.02
N SER A 21 -3.79 -16.34 -32.52
CA SER A 21 -4.94 -16.68 -33.38
C SER A 21 -5.64 -15.40 -33.87
N ASP A 22 -6.51 -15.52 -34.88
CA ASP A 22 -7.31 -14.40 -35.38
C ASP A 22 -8.14 -13.71 -34.28
N GLU A 23 -8.65 -14.48 -33.32
CA GLU A 23 -9.38 -13.96 -32.17
C GLU A 23 -8.45 -13.18 -31.24
N GLU A 24 -7.31 -13.77 -30.89
CA GLU A 24 -6.32 -13.17 -29.99
C GLU A 24 -5.71 -11.91 -30.58
N GLU A 25 -5.47 -11.87 -31.89
CA GLU A 25 -4.99 -10.68 -32.58
C GLU A 25 -6.01 -9.54 -32.47
N LYS A 26 -7.30 -9.81 -32.75
CA LYS A 26 -8.37 -8.81 -32.54
C LYS A 26 -8.41 -8.33 -31.11
N ILE A 27 -8.30 -9.24 -30.14
CA ILE A 27 -8.27 -8.87 -28.72
C ILE A 27 -7.07 -7.96 -28.41
N LEU A 28 -5.88 -8.29 -28.91
CA LEU A 28 -4.70 -7.45 -28.70
C LEU A 28 -4.83 -6.08 -29.38
N GLN A 29 -5.44 -6.02 -30.58
CA GLN A 29 -5.76 -4.76 -31.25
C GLN A 29 -6.74 -3.91 -30.42
N LYS A 30 -7.75 -4.52 -29.79
CA LYS A 30 -8.66 -3.83 -28.87
C LYS A 30 -7.89 -3.19 -27.71
N PHE A 31 -6.93 -3.89 -27.11
CA PHE A 31 -6.03 -3.28 -26.13
C PHE A 31 -5.19 -2.17 -26.73
N GLY A 32 -4.62 -2.36 -27.93
CA GLY A 32 -3.82 -1.35 -28.64
C GLY A 32 -4.57 -0.04 -28.94
N ASN A 33 -5.90 -0.05 -29.01
CA ASN A 33 -6.70 1.16 -29.18
C ASN A 33 -6.71 2.06 -27.93
N GLU A 34 -6.49 1.48 -26.75
CA GLU A 34 -6.58 2.18 -25.46
C GLU A 34 -5.28 2.17 -24.64
N TRP A 35 -4.36 1.25 -24.94
CA TRP A 35 -3.12 0.99 -24.22
C TRP A 35 -1.95 0.93 -25.18
N PHE A 36 -0.74 1.16 -24.67
CA PHE A 36 0.47 0.93 -25.45
C PHE A 36 1.00 -0.48 -25.20
N VAL A 37 0.93 -1.36 -26.19
CA VAL A 37 1.43 -2.74 -26.09
C VAL A 37 2.92 -2.74 -26.41
N THR A 38 3.75 -3.11 -25.44
CA THR A 38 5.20 -2.98 -25.52
C THR A 38 5.91 -4.28 -25.89
N ARG A 39 5.32 -5.43 -25.53
CA ARG A 39 5.88 -6.76 -25.79
C ARG A 39 4.79 -7.79 -26.04
N LEU A 40 5.13 -8.80 -26.84
CA LEU A 40 4.35 -9.99 -27.11
C LEU A 40 5.32 -11.19 -27.21
N ASP A 41 5.04 -12.28 -26.51
CA ASP A 41 5.84 -13.50 -26.58
C ASP A 41 5.04 -14.75 -26.19
N GLY A 42 5.62 -15.92 -26.50
CA GLY A 42 5.17 -17.20 -25.96
C GLY A 42 5.78 -17.47 -24.58
N LEU A 43 5.08 -18.26 -23.78
CA LEU A 43 5.49 -18.72 -22.46
C LEU A 43 5.28 -20.23 -22.37
N LYS A 44 6.31 -20.98 -21.96
CA LYS A 44 6.18 -22.41 -21.63
C LYS A 44 6.38 -22.61 -20.15
N ILE A 45 5.48 -23.37 -19.52
CA ILE A 45 5.54 -23.75 -18.11
C ILE A 45 5.56 -25.27 -18.03
N GLY A 46 6.71 -25.82 -17.62
CA GLY A 46 6.97 -27.25 -17.71
C GLY A 46 6.85 -27.78 -19.15
N ASP A 47 6.49 -29.06 -19.28
CA ASP A 47 6.53 -29.76 -20.57
C ASP A 47 5.21 -29.71 -21.36
N ARG A 48 4.11 -29.24 -20.75
CA ARG A 48 2.75 -29.41 -21.31
C ARG A 48 1.88 -28.15 -21.30
N SER A 49 2.33 -27.06 -20.69
CA SER A 49 1.55 -25.83 -20.62
C SER A 49 2.21 -24.73 -21.44
N GLU A 50 1.50 -24.27 -22.45
CA GLU A 50 1.94 -23.20 -23.33
C GLU A 50 0.91 -22.06 -23.24
N TYR A 51 1.40 -20.85 -23.02
CA TYR A 51 0.63 -19.63 -22.96
C TYR A 51 1.24 -18.59 -23.88
N LYS A 52 0.51 -17.52 -24.14
CA LYS A 52 1.05 -16.32 -24.78
C LYS A 52 0.84 -15.16 -23.82
N TYR A 53 1.74 -14.19 -23.84
CA TYR A 53 1.60 -13.02 -23.00
C TYR A 53 1.93 -11.75 -23.76
N ALA A 54 1.31 -10.66 -23.33
CA ALA A 54 1.65 -9.31 -23.75
C ALA A 54 1.96 -8.43 -22.53
N LEU A 55 2.77 -7.40 -22.75
CA LEU A 55 2.97 -6.33 -21.77
C LEU A 55 2.30 -5.07 -22.29
N ILE A 56 1.54 -4.40 -21.43
CA ILE A 56 0.87 -3.16 -21.76
C ILE A 56 1.28 -2.05 -20.81
N LYS A 57 1.37 -0.82 -21.32
CA LYS A 57 1.65 0.38 -20.55
C LYS A 57 0.49 1.35 -20.65
N ALA A 58 0.06 1.84 -19.49
CA ALA A 58 -1.07 2.76 -19.37
C ALA A 58 -0.75 4.13 -20.00
N PRO A 59 -1.63 4.69 -20.86
CA PRO A 59 -1.59 6.12 -21.17
C PRO A 59 -2.07 6.95 -19.97
N LYS A 60 -1.83 8.26 -20.01
CA LYS A 60 -2.00 9.16 -18.85
C LYS A 60 -3.37 9.06 -18.16
N ASN A 61 -4.46 8.93 -18.91
CA ASN A 61 -5.81 8.79 -18.34
C ASN A 61 -6.00 7.49 -17.53
N TYR A 62 -5.33 6.41 -17.91
CA TYR A 62 -5.33 5.15 -17.14
C TYR A 62 -4.35 5.23 -15.96
N GLN A 63 -3.22 5.92 -16.11
CA GLN A 63 -2.30 6.19 -15.01
C GLN A 63 -2.98 7.02 -13.91
N GLU A 64 -3.68 8.10 -14.28
CA GLU A 64 -4.39 8.97 -13.32
C GLU A 64 -5.55 8.25 -12.61
N LEU A 65 -6.21 7.30 -13.27
CA LEU A 65 -7.30 6.53 -12.67
C LEU A 65 -6.78 5.44 -11.73
N PHE A 66 -5.83 4.62 -12.18
CA PHE A 66 -5.46 3.38 -11.51
C PHE A 66 -4.06 3.39 -10.89
N ASN A 67 -3.30 4.47 -11.10
CA ASN A 67 -1.91 4.65 -10.67
C ASN A 67 -0.93 3.60 -11.23
N PHE A 68 -1.16 3.14 -12.46
CA PHE A 68 -0.27 2.22 -13.16
C PHE A 68 0.98 2.95 -13.67
N GLU A 69 2.10 2.82 -12.96
CA GLU A 69 3.37 3.45 -13.37
C GLU A 69 4.23 2.53 -14.26
N ARG A 70 4.02 1.22 -14.15
CA ARG A 70 4.79 0.15 -14.80
C ARG A 70 3.96 -0.62 -15.83
N GLU A 71 4.59 -1.56 -16.52
CA GLU A 71 3.88 -2.41 -17.48
C GLU A 71 3.02 -3.46 -16.76
N LEU A 72 1.82 -3.73 -17.26
CA LEU A 72 0.95 -4.81 -16.79
C LEU A 72 1.11 -6.05 -17.67
N ILE A 73 0.98 -7.22 -17.07
CA ILE A 73 0.95 -8.50 -17.78
C ILE A 73 -0.47 -8.80 -18.26
N ILE A 74 -0.60 -9.14 -19.54
CA ILE A 74 -1.75 -9.83 -20.11
C ILE A 74 -1.35 -11.28 -20.39
N ILE A 75 -2.11 -12.25 -19.87
CA ILE A 75 -1.98 -13.66 -20.24
C ILE A 75 -3.13 -14.05 -21.17
N PHE A 76 -2.80 -14.75 -22.25
CA PHE A 76 -3.74 -15.42 -23.14
C PHE A 76 -3.75 -16.92 -22.80
N SER A 77 -4.92 -17.40 -22.39
CA SER A 77 -5.20 -18.80 -22.08
C SER A 77 -6.25 -19.33 -23.04
N ASP A 78 -5.81 -20.05 -24.07
CA ASP A 78 -6.68 -20.60 -25.12
C ASP A 78 -7.32 -21.95 -24.76
N TYR A 79 -7.11 -22.43 -23.53
CA TYR A 79 -7.78 -23.60 -22.97
C TYR A 79 -9.30 -23.39 -22.82
N GLU A 80 -10.09 -24.42 -23.14
CA GLU A 80 -11.57 -24.38 -23.06
C GLU A 80 -12.11 -24.11 -21.66
N SER A 81 -11.36 -24.52 -20.63
CA SER A 81 -11.69 -24.25 -19.24
C SER A 81 -10.49 -23.65 -18.53
N PHE A 82 -10.74 -22.59 -17.77
CA PHE A 82 -9.78 -22.05 -16.83
C PHE A 82 -9.40 -23.09 -15.79
N GLN A 83 -8.11 -23.12 -15.45
CA GLN A 83 -7.54 -23.92 -14.38
C GLN A 83 -6.70 -23.01 -13.49
N PRO A 84 -6.70 -23.21 -12.16
CA PRO A 84 -5.90 -22.41 -11.22
C PRO A 84 -4.45 -22.22 -11.64
N ARG A 85 -3.78 -23.26 -12.14
CA ARG A 85 -2.39 -23.21 -12.65
C ARG A 85 -2.14 -22.17 -13.76
N SER A 86 -3.19 -21.67 -14.43
CA SER A 86 -3.04 -20.57 -15.39
C SER A 86 -2.63 -19.27 -14.70
N THR A 87 -2.81 -19.11 -13.37
CA THR A 87 -2.25 -17.97 -12.63
C THR A 87 -0.75 -18.06 -12.47
N ASP A 88 -0.17 -19.26 -12.45
CA ASP A 88 1.29 -19.47 -12.39
C ASP A 88 1.98 -18.88 -13.63
N ALA A 89 1.25 -18.71 -14.74
CA ALA A 89 1.74 -18.03 -15.93
C ALA A 89 2.07 -16.56 -15.68
N ILE A 90 1.34 -15.90 -14.77
CA ILE A 90 1.63 -14.51 -14.40
C ILE A 90 2.97 -14.45 -13.67
N ASP A 91 3.20 -15.34 -12.70
CA ASP A 91 4.45 -15.41 -11.95
C ASP A 91 5.64 -15.78 -12.85
N ALA A 92 5.46 -16.78 -13.73
CA ALA A 92 6.51 -17.19 -14.66
C ALA A 92 6.92 -16.08 -15.64
N VAL A 93 5.98 -15.25 -16.11
CA VAL A 93 6.30 -14.07 -16.92
C VAL A 93 7.00 -13.00 -16.10
N SER A 94 6.55 -12.79 -14.85
CA SER A 94 7.15 -11.84 -13.91
C SER A 94 8.62 -12.18 -13.64
N ASP A 95 8.95 -13.45 -13.44
CA ASP A 95 10.31 -13.93 -13.18
C ASP A 95 11.24 -13.86 -14.41
N GLN A 96 10.69 -13.99 -15.62
CA GLN A 96 11.45 -13.85 -16.88
C GLN A 96 11.81 -12.40 -17.20
N ILE A 97 11.16 -11.43 -16.56
CA ILE A 97 11.32 -10.01 -16.84
C ILE A 97 11.94 -9.33 -15.61
N GLN A 98 12.74 -8.28 -15.82
CA GLN A 98 13.35 -7.56 -14.71
C GLN A 98 12.27 -7.05 -13.73
N ASP A 99 12.40 -7.39 -12.46
CA ASP A 99 11.41 -7.17 -11.39
C ASP A 99 10.92 -5.70 -11.29
N LEU A 100 11.78 -4.74 -11.63
CA LEU A 100 11.46 -3.31 -11.58
C LEU A 100 10.61 -2.80 -12.76
N ARG A 101 10.41 -3.61 -13.82
CA ARG A 101 9.73 -3.20 -15.06
C ARG A 101 8.22 -3.44 -15.03
N ILE A 102 7.77 -4.43 -14.25
CA ILE A 102 6.38 -4.89 -14.21
C ILE A 102 5.68 -4.40 -12.95
N ASP A 103 4.39 -4.09 -13.10
CA ASP A 103 3.48 -3.88 -11.98
C ASP A 103 2.93 -5.22 -11.48
N LYS A 104 3.22 -5.57 -10.23
CA LYS A 104 2.78 -6.83 -9.61
C LYS A 104 1.38 -6.76 -8.99
N ILE A 105 0.70 -5.61 -9.07
CA ILE A 105 -0.59 -5.37 -8.41
C ILE A 105 -1.74 -5.85 -9.29
N CYS A 106 -1.63 -5.68 -10.61
CA CYS A 106 -2.69 -5.95 -11.56
C CYS A 106 -2.17 -6.75 -12.77
N SER A 107 -2.94 -7.76 -13.16
CA SER A 107 -2.73 -8.52 -14.39
C SER A 107 -4.06 -8.77 -15.07
N VAL A 108 -4.04 -8.97 -16.38
CA VAL A 108 -5.23 -9.36 -17.15
C VAL A 108 -5.13 -10.84 -17.49
N MET A 109 -6.21 -11.58 -17.23
CA MET A 109 -6.33 -12.98 -17.66
C MET A 109 -7.39 -13.05 -18.75
N LEU A 110 -6.94 -13.26 -19.99
CA LEU A 110 -7.79 -13.52 -21.14
C LEU A 110 -7.98 -15.02 -21.30
N SER A 111 -9.23 -15.48 -21.36
CA SER A 111 -9.54 -16.91 -21.42
C SER A 111 -10.62 -17.21 -22.47
N LYS A 112 -10.56 -18.39 -23.12
CA LYS A 112 -11.70 -18.89 -23.90
C LYS A 112 -12.88 -19.35 -23.04
N ASP A 113 -12.65 -19.57 -21.75
CA ASP A 113 -13.69 -19.94 -20.80
C ASP A 113 -14.60 -18.74 -20.47
N ASP A 114 -15.85 -18.78 -20.90
CA ASP A 114 -16.85 -17.74 -20.63
C ASP A 114 -17.20 -17.60 -19.14
N LYS A 115 -16.86 -18.58 -18.31
CA LYS A 115 -17.04 -18.54 -16.85
C LYS A 115 -15.79 -18.07 -16.10
N ILE A 116 -14.79 -17.52 -16.81
CA ILE A 116 -13.53 -17.05 -16.22
C ILE A 116 -13.75 -16.09 -15.04
N GLU A 117 -14.71 -15.18 -15.15
CA GLU A 117 -14.99 -14.21 -14.08
C GLU A 117 -15.44 -14.89 -12.78
N GLU A 118 -16.35 -15.86 -12.88
CA GLU A 118 -16.82 -16.64 -11.73
C GLU A 118 -15.70 -17.50 -11.15
N LYS A 119 -14.94 -18.19 -12.02
CA LYS A 119 -13.86 -19.11 -11.61
C LYS A 119 -12.71 -18.37 -10.93
N ILE A 120 -12.27 -17.24 -11.48
CA ILE A 120 -11.25 -16.39 -10.83
C ILE A 120 -11.80 -15.85 -9.51
N ARG A 121 -13.05 -15.37 -9.47
CA ARG A 121 -13.64 -14.89 -8.22
C ARG A 121 -13.67 -15.97 -7.14
N ASN A 122 -14.03 -17.21 -7.48
CA ASN A 122 -14.04 -18.32 -6.53
C ASN A 122 -12.63 -18.75 -6.11
N TYR A 123 -11.66 -18.79 -7.04
CA TYR A 123 -10.26 -19.08 -6.72
C TYR A 123 -9.63 -18.03 -5.79
N LEU A 124 -9.89 -16.74 -6.05
CA LEU A 124 -9.36 -15.65 -5.23
C LEU A 124 -10.04 -15.55 -3.85
N LYS A 125 -11.25 -16.10 -3.65
CA LYS A 125 -11.88 -16.20 -2.31
C LYS A 125 -11.04 -17.05 -1.35
N GLU A 126 -10.36 -18.07 -1.87
CA GLU A 126 -9.53 -18.99 -1.08
C GLU A 126 -8.13 -18.38 -0.79
N SER A 127 -7.70 -17.42 -1.62
CA SER A 127 -6.37 -16.80 -1.55
C SER A 127 -6.44 -15.36 -1.02
N GLN A 128 -6.36 -15.22 0.30
CA GLN A 128 -6.54 -13.97 1.07
C GLN A 128 -5.64 -12.78 0.67
N GLU A 129 -4.59 -12.99 -0.13
CA GLU A 129 -3.53 -11.99 -0.42
C GLU A 129 -3.10 -11.95 -1.89
N SER A 130 -4.01 -12.25 -2.82
CA SER A 130 -3.72 -12.43 -4.25
C SER A 130 -3.77 -11.14 -5.09
N GLN A 131 -2.96 -11.09 -6.16
CA GLN A 131 -2.95 -10.06 -7.21
C GLN A 131 -4.36 -9.76 -7.75
N VAL A 132 -4.63 -8.51 -8.13
CA VAL A 132 -5.85 -8.19 -8.86
C VAL A 132 -5.71 -8.80 -10.26
N ILE A 133 -6.48 -9.84 -10.51
CA ILE A 133 -6.61 -10.41 -11.84
C ILE A 133 -7.89 -9.84 -12.44
N VAL A 134 -7.78 -9.18 -13.60
CA VAL A 134 -8.92 -8.73 -14.39
C VAL A 134 -9.31 -9.87 -15.33
N PRO A 135 -10.36 -10.67 -15.01
CA PRO A 135 -10.86 -11.73 -15.88
C PRO A 135 -11.63 -11.13 -17.04
N ILE A 136 -11.31 -11.57 -18.26
CA ILE A 136 -12.07 -11.22 -19.46
C ILE A 136 -12.12 -12.46 -20.35
N SER A 137 -13.32 -12.91 -20.75
CA SER A 137 -13.41 -14.01 -21.73
C SER A 137 -13.21 -13.49 -23.15
N TYR A 138 -12.77 -14.34 -24.07
CA TYR A 138 -12.58 -13.97 -25.48
C TYR A 138 -13.91 -13.50 -26.09
N SER A 139 -15.00 -14.23 -25.85
CA SER A 139 -16.32 -13.85 -26.36
C SER A 139 -16.76 -12.49 -25.84
N GLU A 140 -16.49 -12.18 -24.56
CA GLU A 140 -16.91 -10.96 -23.91
C GLU A 140 -16.25 -9.72 -24.54
N ILE A 141 -14.93 -9.75 -24.71
CA ILE A 141 -14.18 -8.62 -25.30
C ILE A 141 -14.47 -8.46 -26.79
N LEU A 142 -14.68 -9.56 -27.51
CA LEU A 142 -15.01 -9.52 -28.94
C LEU A 142 -16.43 -8.98 -29.17
N ASN A 143 -17.40 -9.36 -28.34
CA ASN A 143 -18.76 -8.83 -28.39
C ASN A 143 -18.82 -7.33 -28.05
N ASN A 144 -17.88 -6.85 -27.23
CA ASN A 144 -17.76 -5.43 -26.84
C ASN A 144 -16.61 -4.71 -27.55
N TYR A 145 -16.19 -5.20 -28.73
CA TYR A 145 -15.04 -4.65 -29.45
C TYR A 145 -15.18 -3.16 -29.76
N SER A 146 -16.38 -2.71 -30.12
CA SER A 146 -16.66 -1.31 -30.47
C SER A 146 -16.87 -0.40 -29.25
N ASP A 147 -17.05 -0.95 -28.04
CA ASP A 147 -17.29 -0.14 -26.84
C ASP A 147 -15.96 0.39 -26.25
N SER A 148 -15.69 1.68 -26.45
CA SER A 148 -14.51 2.37 -25.94
C SER A 148 -14.40 2.49 -24.41
N TYR A 149 -15.46 2.14 -23.67
CA TYR A 149 -15.46 2.14 -22.20
C TYR A 149 -15.33 0.74 -21.61
N PHE A 150 -15.46 -0.32 -22.41
CA PHE A 150 -15.48 -1.70 -21.93
C PHE A 150 -14.25 -2.05 -21.09
N LEU A 151 -13.05 -1.85 -21.63
CA LEU A 151 -11.80 -2.14 -20.91
C LEU A 151 -11.72 -1.31 -19.63
N ARG A 152 -11.97 0.00 -19.73
CA ARG A 152 -11.97 0.90 -18.58
C ARG A 152 -12.90 0.42 -17.47
N ASN A 153 -14.11 0.02 -17.82
CA ASN A 153 -15.10 -0.48 -16.87
C ASN A 153 -14.68 -1.83 -16.28
N LYS A 154 -14.10 -2.74 -17.07
CA LYS A 154 -13.54 -4.00 -16.57
C LYS A 154 -12.41 -3.80 -15.56
N PHE A 155 -11.49 -2.88 -15.84
CA PHE A 155 -10.48 -2.48 -14.87
C PHE A 155 -11.13 -1.84 -13.64
N LYS A 156 -12.08 -0.91 -13.79
CA LYS A 156 -12.78 -0.29 -12.65
C LYS A 156 -13.45 -1.32 -11.74
N THR A 157 -14.25 -2.23 -12.30
CA THR A 157 -14.97 -3.23 -11.53
C THR A 157 -13.98 -4.13 -10.80
N ASN A 158 -12.99 -4.70 -11.47
CA ASN A 158 -12.09 -5.65 -10.81
C ASN A 158 -11.08 -4.98 -9.86
N PHE A 159 -10.74 -3.72 -10.10
CA PHE A 159 -9.79 -2.97 -9.26
C PHE A 159 -10.47 -2.29 -8.05
N TYR A 160 -11.74 -1.84 -8.17
CA TYR A 160 -12.46 -1.14 -7.10
C TYR A 160 -13.57 -1.95 -6.42
N THR A 161 -14.06 -3.06 -7.00
CA THR A 161 -15.13 -3.89 -6.41
C THR A 161 -14.62 -4.95 -5.43
N ARG A 162 -13.34 -4.90 -5.02
CA ARG A 162 -12.91 -5.67 -3.84
C ARG A 162 -13.49 -5.04 -2.58
N ASP A 163 -14.54 -5.67 -2.07
CA ASP A 163 -15.15 -5.36 -0.78
C ASP A 163 -14.18 -5.76 0.34
N LEU A 164 -13.30 -4.82 0.72
CA LEU A 164 -12.40 -4.96 1.87
C LEU A 164 -13.16 -4.94 3.21
N PHE A 165 -14.49 -4.76 3.20
CA PHE A 165 -15.31 -4.66 4.41
C PHE A 165 -15.83 -6.00 4.94
N ASP A 166 -15.64 -7.11 4.21
CA ASP A 166 -16.05 -8.45 4.68
C ASP A 166 -14.95 -9.16 5.52
N PHE A 167 -13.84 -8.47 5.80
CA PHE A 167 -12.68 -9.08 6.45
C PHE A 167 -12.46 -8.52 7.85
N GLN A 168 -12.90 -9.28 8.86
CA GLN A 168 -12.73 -8.99 10.30
C GLN A 168 -11.27 -9.15 10.81
N SER A 169 -10.28 -9.27 9.93
CA SER A 169 -8.88 -9.52 10.30
C SER A 169 -7.92 -8.46 9.69
N PRO A 170 -6.90 -8.00 10.44
CA PRO A 170 -5.91 -7.06 9.92
C PRO A 170 -5.15 -7.63 8.72
N LEU A 171 -5.08 -6.87 7.63
CA LEU A 171 -4.40 -7.26 6.37
C LEU A 171 -2.87 -7.36 6.59
N LYS A 172 -2.25 -8.49 6.19
CA LYS A 172 -0.84 -8.82 6.49
C LYS A 172 0.15 -8.66 5.33
N LYS A 173 -0.26 -8.70 4.04
CA LYS A 173 0.64 -8.52 2.88
C LYS A 173 0.45 -7.22 2.08
N ASP A 174 1.54 -6.81 1.43
CA ASP A 174 1.79 -5.51 0.76
C ASP A 174 0.99 -5.22 -0.51
N LEU A 175 0.21 -6.16 -1.03
CA LEU A 175 -0.43 -6.01 -2.35
C LEU A 175 -1.59 -5.00 -2.40
N TYR A 176 -2.17 -4.62 -1.26
CA TYR A 176 -3.40 -3.82 -1.18
C TYR A 176 -3.19 -2.33 -0.87
N PHE A 177 -2.04 -1.76 -1.25
CA PHE A 177 -1.63 -0.43 -0.79
C PHE A 177 -1.71 0.72 -1.81
N PHE A 178 -2.30 0.53 -3.00
CA PHE A 178 -2.29 1.57 -4.05
C PHE A 178 -3.53 2.47 -4.07
N GLY A 179 -3.30 3.77 -4.31
CA GLY A 179 -4.20 4.92 -4.06
C GLY A 179 -3.84 5.75 -2.80
N ARG A 180 -2.97 5.19 -1.94
CA ARG A 180 -2.44 5.85 -0.73
C ARG A 180 -0.92 5.89 -0.70
N THR A 181 -0.24 5.31 -1.70
CA THR A 181 1.21 5.34 -1.83
C THR A 181 1.75 6.77 -1.81
N ASP A 182 1.09 7.72 -2.46
CA ASP A 182 1.47 9.14 -2.40
C ASP A 182 1.35 9.72 -1.00
N ILE A 183 0.29 9.37 -0.26
CA ILE A 183 0.09 9.81 1.13
C ILE A 183 1.16 9.20 2.04
N ILE A 184 1.44 7.90 1.86
CA ILE A 184 2.47 7.18 2.61
C ILE A 184 3.85 7.78 2.31
N ASN A 185 4.23 7.89 1.04
CA ASN A 185 5.48 8.49 0.59
C ASN A 185 5.61 9.93 1.05
N LYS A 186 4.54 10.72 0.99
CA LYS A 186 4.53 12.09 1.52
C LYS A 186 4.80 12.10 3.02
N ILE A 187 4.13 11.27 3.81
CA ILE A 187 4.36 11.22 5.26
C ILE A 187 5.77 10.72 5.58
N VAL A 188 6.26 9.71 4.87
CA VAL A 188 7.63 9.17 5.01
C VAL A 188 8.68 10.22 4.65
N ASN A 189 8.52 10.93 3.53
CA ASN A 189 9.45 11.99 3.12
C ASN A 189 9.46 13.17 4.10
N ARG A 190 8.29 13.54 4.62
CA ARG A 190 8.17 14.56 5.67
C ARG A 190 8.84 14.11 6.96
N HIS A 191 8.72 12.84 7.33
CA HIS A 191 9.45 12.27 8.46
C HIS A 191 10.97 12.43 8.30
N PHE A 192 11.53 12.07 7.14
CA PHE A 192 12.97 12.26 6.88
C PHE A 192 13.40 13.73 6.72
N SER A 193 12.44 14.63 6.52
CA SER A 193 12.67 16.08 6.52
C SER A 193 12.42 16.72 7.89
N ASN A 194 12.22 15.89 8.94
CA ASN A 194 11.94 16.29 10.31
C ASN A 194 10.72 17.24 10.39
N GLU A 195 9.65 16.85 9.68
CA GLU A 195 8.37 17.52 9.67
C GLU A 195 7.25 16.67 10.28
N ASN A 196 6.27 17.35 10.88
CA ASN A 196 5.06 16.72 11.39
C ASN A 196 3.99 16.56 10.30
N SER A 197 3.25 15.44 10.34
CA SER A 197 2.17 15.14 9.41
C SER A 197 0.85 14.87 10.13
N GLY A 198 -0.27 15.27 9.51
CA GLY A 198 -1.62 14.94 9.96
C GLY A 198 -2.34 14.10 8.91
N LEU A 199 -2.98 13.02 9.34
CA LEU A 199 -3.80 12.15 8.50
C LEU A 199 -5.26 12.26 8.92
N PHE A 200 -6.07 12.94 8.11
CA PHE A 200 -7.47 13.19 8.39
C PHE A 200 -8.38 12.44 7.41
N GLY A 201 -9.60 12.13 7.85
CA GLY A 201 -10.59 11.42 7.05
C GLY A 201 -11.77 10.97 7.91
N LEU A 202 -12.91 10.71 7.27
CA LEU A 202 -14.11 10.25 7.97
C LEU A 202 -13.91 8.88 8.62
N ARG A 203 -14.82 8.48 9.51
CA ARG A 203 -14.78 7.13 10.11
C ARG A 203 -14.86 6.09 8.99
N LYS A 204 -14.09 4.99 9.12
CA LYS A 204 -14.00 3.91 8.12
C LYS A 204 -13.44 4.32 6.74
N THR A 205 -12.78 5.47 6.61
CA THR A 205 -12.02 5.80 5.38
C THR A 205 -10.63 5.18 5.35
N GLY A 206 -10.34 4.18 6.19
CA GLY A 206 -9.08 3.43 6.19
C GLY A 206 -7.84 4.18 6.69
N LYS A 207 -7.95 5.18 7.56
CA LYS A 207 -6.76 5.87 8.12
C LYS A 207 -5.77 4.90 8.77
N THR A 208 -6.26 3.96 9.57
CA THR A 208 -5.45 2.92 10.22
C THR A 208 -4.72 2.03 9.22
N SER A 209 -5.30 1.74 8.04
CA SER A 209 -4.56 0.99 7.03
C SER A 209 -3.43 1.81 6.40
N VAL A 210 -3.59 3.12 6.20
CA VAL A 210 -2.47 4.01 5.81
C VAL A 210 -1.35 3.98 6.84
N ILE A 211 -1.70 4.05 8.14
CA ILE A 211 -0.75 3.97 9.24
C ILE A 211 0.10 2.69 9.17
N PHE A 212 -0.54 1.53 9.01
CA PHE A 212 0.19 0.28 8.82
C PHE A 212 1.05 0.28 7.55
N GLY A 213 0.60 0.94 6.49
CA GLY A 213 1.40 1.18 5.28
C GLY A 213 2.68 1.96 5.54
N ILE A 214 2.58 3.03 6.33
CA ILE A 214 3.74 3.84 6.72
C ILE A 214 4.73 3.00 7.53
N GLN A 215 4.26 2.21 8.50
CA GLN A 215 5.15 1.36 9.30
C GLN A 215 5.90 0.36 8.43
N ARG A 216 5.21 -0.35 7.53
CA ARG A 216 5.86 -1.30 6.61
C ARG A 216 6.83 -0.61 5.65
N ALA A 217 6.52 0.59 5.16
CA ALA A 217 7.42 1.36 4.31
C ALA A 217 8.71 1.75 5.04
N LEU A 218 8.61 2.17 6.31
CA LEU A 218 9.76 2.49 7.15
C LEU A 218 10.57 1.25 7.52
N ASP A 219 9.90 0.14 7.87
CA ASP A 219 10.56 -1.12 8.23
C ASP A 219 11.41 -1.66 7.04
N LYS A 220 10.92 -1.54 5.80
CA LYS A 220 11.63 -1.95 4.58
C LYS A 220 12.95 -1.22 4.36
N ILE A 221 13.04 0.04 4.76
CA ILE A 221 14.25 0.87 4.61
C ILE A 221 15.06 0.95 5.91
N GLY A 222 14.70 0.14 6.92
CA GLY A 222 15.37 0.11 8.22
C GLY A 222 15.28 1.42 8.98
N ALA A 223 14.14 2.11 8.87
CA ALA A 223 13.79 3.31 9.63
C ALA A 223 12.85 2.95 10.79
N ASN A 224 12.84 3.78 11.83
CA ASN A 224 12.16 3.46 13.08
C ASN A 224 10.77 4.10 13.14
N SER A 225 9.79 3.37 13.65
CA SER A 225 8.45 3.89 13.91
C SER A 225 7.82 3.25 15.15
N ILE A 226 6.91 3.95 15.80
CA ILE A 226 6.06 3.39 16.87
C ILE A 226 4.62 3.87 16.67
N LEU A 227 3.67 2.95 16.87
CA LEU A 227 2.24 3.24 16.81
C LEU A 227 1.70 3.29 18.24
N ILE A 228 1.11 4.42 18.60
CA ILE A 228 0.45 4.65 19.88
C ILE A 228 -1.05 4.75 19.61
N SER A 229 -1.82 3.79 20.12
CA SER A 229 -3.28 3.81 20.04
C SER A 229 -3.84 4.69 21.16
N CYS A 230 -4.36 5.87 20.82
CA CYS A 230 -4.95 6.77 21.82
C CYS A 230 -6.31 6.30 22.36
N ASP A 231 -6.94 5.31 21.70
CA ASP A 231 -8.17 4.66 22.18
C ASP A 231 -7.90 3.51 23.17
N ASP A 232 -6.64 3.13 23.38
CA ASP A 232 -6.28 2.15 24.40
C ASP A 232 -6.53 2.74 25.80
N PRO A 233 -7.36 2.11 26.66
CA PRO A 233 -7.60 2.60 28.02
C PRO A 233 -6.32 2.78 28.84
N SER A 234 -5.30 1.95 28.62
CA SER A 234 -4.01 2.04 29.30
C SER A 234 -3.21 3.28 28.93
N PHE A 235 -3.50 3.90 27.78
CA PHE A 235 -2.96 5.20 27.38
C PHE A 235 -3.93 6.33 27.75
N GLN A 236 -5.21 6.18 27.41
CA GLN A 236 -6.23 7.21 27.57
C GLN A 236 -6.45 7.62 29.04
N GLN A 237 -6.37 6.67 29.98
CA GLN A 237 -6.56 6.96 31.41
C GLN A 237 -5.31 7.55 32.09
N ARG A 238 -4.17 7.63 31.39
CA ARG A 238 -2.95 8.22 31.94
C ARG A 238 -3.00 9.73 31.81
N ARG A 239 -2.48 10.42 32.83
CA ARG A 239 -2.20 11.86 32.74
C ARG A 239 -1.07 12.11 31.74
N TRP A 240 -1.04 13.30 31.15
CA TRP A 240 -0.10 13.67 30.08
C TRP A 240 1.36 13.28 30.36
N ASN A 241 1.83 13.48 31.58
CA ASN A 241 3.18 13.18 32.04
C ASN A 241 3.48 11.68 32.03
N LYS A 242 2.48 10.85 32.37
CA LYS A 242 2.61 9.39 32.36
C LYS A 242 2.49 8.80 30.95
N CYS A 243 1.75 9.46 30.05
CA CYS A 243 1.74 9.10 28.63
C CYS A 243 3.14 9.23 27.99
N LEU A 244 3.95 10.20 28.40
CA LEU A 244 5.32 10.34 27.91
C LEU A 244 6.18 9.12 28.26
N HIS A 245 6.12 8.68 29.52
CA HIS A 245 6.77 7.44 29.97
C HIS A 245 6.25 6.22 29.20
N TYR A 246 4.94 6.13 28.99
CA TYR A 246 4.33 5.05 28.22
C TYR A 246 4.94 4.94 26.81
N ILE A 247 5.11 6.07 26.10
CA ILE A 247 5.71 6.09 24.76
C ILE A 247 7.13 5.50 24.78
N ILE A 248 7.95 5.91 25.75
CA ILE A 248 9.33 5.40 25.89
C ILE A 248 9.34 3.89 26.15
N VAL A 249 8.47 3.41 27.04
CA VAL A 249 8.31 1.99 27.34
C VAL A 249 7.87 1.19 26.11
N GLU A 250 6.94 1.70 25.32
CA GLU A 250 6.49 1.01 24.09
C GLU A 250 7.58 0.98 23.02
N ILE A 251 8.43 2.01 22.92
CA ILE A 251 9.60 1.99 22.04
C ILE A 251 10.62 0.94 22.52
N ASP A 252 10.97 0.94 23.80
CA ASP A 252 11.91 -0.02 24.40
C ASP A 252 11.44 -1.47 24.18
N LYS A 253 10.15 -1.75 24.40
CA LYS A 253 9.55 -3.05 24.14
C LYS A 253 9.58 -3.43 22.65
N LYS A 254 9.14 -2.54 21.75
CA LYS A 254 9.07 -2.83 20.30
C LYS A 254 10.44 -3.21 19.76
N TYR A 255 11.47 -2.47 20.16
CA TYR A 255 12.83 -2.65 19.66
C TYR A 255 13.72 -3.52 20.56
N LYS A 256 13.20 -4.00 21.69
CA LYS A 256 13.92 -4.83 22.68
C LYS A 256 15.25 -4.21 23.10
N LEU A 257 15.23 -2.90 23.40
CA LEU A 257 16.45 -2.15 23.72
C LEU A 257 16.99 -2.49 25.12
N ASN A 258 16.12 -2.96 26.02
CA ASN A 258 16.43 -3.28 27.42
C ASN A 258 17.05 -2.08 28.16
N LEU A 259 16.49 -0.90 27.90
CA LEU A 259 16.95 0.33 28.53
C LEU A 259 16.67 0.31 30.04
N PRO A 260 17.60 0.82 30.87
CA PRO A 260 17.35 1.08 32.28
C PRO A 260 16.46 2.33 32.42
N LEU A 261 15.19 2.19 32.07
CA LEU A 261 14.20 3.28 32.10
C LEU A 261 13.89 3.71 33.53
N GLN A 262 13.62 5.01 33.69
CA GLN A 262 13.06 5.54 34.93
C GLN A 262 11.69 4.94 35.19
N LYS A 263 11.36 4.72 36.47
CA LYS A 263 10.04 4.25 36.85
C LYS A 263 8.97 5.30 36.54
N GLU A 264 7.76 4.85 36.25
CA GLU A 264 6.65 5.71 35.87
C GLU A 264 6.36 6.81 36.91
N ASP A 265 6.50 6.53 38.20
CA ASP A 265 6.27 7.50 39.29
C ASP A 265 7.18 8.73 39.20
N LYS A 266 8.40 8.58 38.64
CA LYS A 266 9.37 9.67 38.43
C LYS A 266 8.96 10.68 37.38
N TYR A 267 8.08 10.32 36.44
CA TYR A 267 7.48 11.26 35.49
C TYR A 267 6.45 12.16 36.17
N THR A 268 6.88 13.05 37.06
CA THR A 268 6.03 14.07 37.70
C THR A 268 5.69 15.18 36.70
N GLU A 269 4.68 16.01 36.98
CA GLU A 269 4.33 17.13 36.09
C GLU A 269 5.51 18.10 35.87
N GLU A 270 6.38 18.26 36.86
CA GLU A 270 7.57 19.13 36.79
C GLU A 270 8.70 18.53 35.94
N ASN A 271 8.99 17.22 36.09
CA ASN A 271 10.20 16.60 35.53
C ASN A 271 9.94 15.80 34.25
N ALA A 272 8.69 15.50 33.91
CA ALA A 272 8.37 14.59 32.80
C ALA A 272 8.93 15.06 31.44
N SER A 273 8.94 16.37 31.18
CA SER A 273 9.50 16.91 29.94
C SER A 273 11.00 16.65 29.81
N GLN A 274 11.75 16.87 30.90
CA GLN A 274 13.19 16.63 30.92
C GLN A 274 13.51 15.13 30.82
N LEU A 275 12.83 14.29 31.61
CA LEU A 275 13.05 12.84 31.60
C LEU A 275 12.75 12.23 30.22
N PHE A 276 11.66 12.66 29.59
CA PHE A 276 11.33 12.25 28.23
C PHE A 276 12.44 12.64 27.24
N ALA A 277 12.98 13.86 27.34
CA ALA A 277 14.08 14.34 26.51
C ALA A 277 15.33 13.47 26.64
N GLU A 278 15.71 13.14 27.88
CA GLU A 278 16.89 12.35 28.18
C GLU A 278 16.75 10.91 27.66
N GLU A 279 15.59 10.29 27.85
CA GLU A 279 15.35 8.91 27.43
C GLU A 279 15.17 8.79 25.91
N ILE A 280 14.48 9.72 25.26
CA ILE A 280 14.36 9.71 23.80
C ILE A 280 15.72 9.98 23.13
N CYS A 281 16.59 10.80 23.73
CA CYS A 281 17.95 11.04 23.25
C CYS A 281 18.82 9.77 23.33
N LYS A 282 18.71 9.01 24.43
CA LYS A 282 19.37 7.68 24.54
C LYS A 282 18.91 6.74 23.44
N ILE A 283 17.60 6.68 23.18
CA ILE A 283 17.01 5.87 22.11
C ILE A 283 17.58 6.29 20.75
N TYR A 284 17.66 7.59 20.47
CA TYR A 284 18.19 8.11 19.21
C TYR A 284 19.65 7.69 18.98
N HIS A 285 20.51 7.79 20.01
CA HIS A 285 21.89 7.33 19.90
C HIS A 285 21.99 5.82 19.67
N ILE A 286 21.13 5.02 20.30
CA ILE A 286 21.06 3.57 20.04
C ILE A 286 20.65 3.29 18.59
N PHE A 287 19.75 4.10 18.04
CA PHE A 287 19.36 4.05 16.64
C PHE A 287 20.39 4.61 15.65
N LYS A 288 21.62 4.89 16.11
CA LYS A 288 22.72 5.43 15.29
C LYS A 288 22.31 6.71 14.59
N GLU A 289 21.69 7.60 15.36
CA GLU A 289 21.29 8.93 14.89
C GLU A 289 20.20 8.91 13.81
N LYS A 290 19.43 7.80 13.74
CA LYS A 290 18.22 7.73 12.94
C LYS A 290 17.01 8.13 13.76
N SER A 291 16.20 9.03 13.21
CA SER A 291 14.96 9.47 13.83
C SER A 291 13.92 8.35 13.91
N ILE A 292 12.93 8.53 14.79
CA ILE A 292 11.80 7.62 14.97
C ILE A 292 10.50 8.36 14.68
N LEU A 293 9.65 7.76 13.84
CA LEU A 293 8.30 8.27 13.61
C LEU A 293 7.34 7.79 14.71
N ILE A 294 6.85 8.70 15.54
CA ILE A 294 5.82 8.41 16.53
C ILE A 294 4.44 8.71 15.91
N ILE A 295 3.61 7.69 15.79
CA ILE A 295 2.28 7.78 15.18
C ILE A 295 1.22 7.68 16.27
N PHE A 296 0.35 8.68 16.38
CA PHE A 296 -0.80 8.67 17.30
C PHE A 296 -2.07 8.37 16.50
N ASP A 297 -2.65 7.17 16.68
CA ASP A 297 -3.92 6.80 16.05
C ASP A 297 -5.11 7.13 16.96
N GLU A 298 -6.25 7.47 16.35
CA GLU A 298 -7.47 7.93 17.04
C GLU A 298 -7.19 9.09 18.03
N ILE A 299 -6.41 10.09 17.59
CA ILE A 299 -5.98 11.25 18.41
C ILE A 299 -7.16 12.01 19.05
N GLU A 300 -8.36 11.95 18.46
CA GLU A 300 -9.59 12.50 19.03
C GLU A 300 -9.85 12.02 20.46
N ARG A 301 -9.37 10.82 20.83
CA ARG A 301 -9.54 10.22 22.16
C ARG A 301 -8.79 10.92 23.26
N ILE A 302 -7.80 11.75 22.92
CA ILE A 302 -7.05 12.59 23.86
C ILE A 302 -7.17 14.09 23.53
N THR A 303 -8.10 14.47 22.65
CA THR A 303 -8.23 15.86 22.17
C THR A 303 -9.22 16.68 23.01
N PHE A 304 -8.86 17.94 23.27
CA PHE A 304 -9.70 18.92 23.98
C PHE A 304 -11.10 19.03 23.35
N ASN A 305 -12.15 19.10 24.18
CA ASN A 305 -13.57 19.10 23.79
C ASN A 305 -14.09 17.89 22.98
N ILE A 306 -13.25 16.89 22.68
CA ILE A 306 -13.66 15.71 21.88
C ILE A 306 -13.53 14.42 22.69
N SER A 307 -12.50 14.31 23.54
CA SER A 307 -12.25 13.14 24.37
C SER A 307 -13.43 12.82 25.30
N SER A 308 -13.68 11.54 25.52
CA SER A 308 -14.62 11.05 26.54
C SER A 308 -14.05 11.06 27.97
N VAL A 309 -12.76 11.39 28.14
CA VAL A 309 -12.07 11.35 29.43
C VAL A 309 -11.81 12.76 29.94
N THR A 310 -12.29 13.07 31.15
CA THR A 310 -12.40 14.44 31.67
C THR A 310 -11.09 15.22 31.69
N HIS A 311 -9.94 14.59 32.00
CA HIS A 311 -8.68 15.32 32.05
C HIS A 311 -8.15 15.71 30.65
N TRP A 312 -8.48 14.95 29.62
CA TRP A 312 -8.19 15.32 28.22
C TRP A 312 -9.23 16.31 27.67
N GLU A 313 -10.51 16.09 27.99
CA GLU A 313 -11.63 16.88 27.48
C GLU A 313 -11.59 18.32 28.00
N LYS A 314 -11.38 18.51 29.32
CA LYS A 314 -11.63 19.78 30.02
C LYS A 314 -10.43 20.34 30.77
N LYS A 315 -9.41 19.52 31.05
CA LYS A 315 -8.21 19.97 31.79
C LYS A 315 -7.05 20.23 30.82
N PHE A 316 -5.90 20.55 31.38
CA PHE A 316 -4.72 20.97 30.64
C PHE A 316 -3.87 19.81 30.10
N ASP A 317 -4.27 18.55 30.28
CA ASP A 317 -3.46 17.40 29.84
C ASP A 317 -3.20 17.41 28.33
N PHE A 318 -4.22 17.72 27.51
CA PHE A 318 -4.03 17.90 26.07
C PHE A 318 -2.95 18.95 25.79
N ILE A 319 -3.03 20.10 26.46
CA ILE A 319 -2.11 21.22 26.25
C ILE A 319 -0.70 20.83 26.66
N PHE A 320 -0.51 20.31 27.88
CA PHE A 320 0.82 19.97 28.40
C PHE A 320 1.48 18.81 27.65
N PHE A 321 0.69 17.82 27.21
CA PHE A 321 1.21 16.73 26.39
C PHE A 321 1.82 17.25 25.09
N TRP A 322 1.06 18.02 24.31
CA TRP A 322 1.53 18.53 23.02
C TRP A 322 2.58 19.63 23.15
N GLN A 323 2.51 20.47 24.18
CA GLN A 323 3.57 21.44 24.47
C GLN A 323 4.89 20.73 24.78
N THR A 324 4.85 19.66 25.57
CA THR A 324 6.06 18.89 25.92
C THR A 324 6.65 18.20 24.69
N LEU A 325 5.83 17.53 23.88
CA LEU A 325 6.30 16.90 22.64
C LEU A 325 6.89 17.93 21.67
N ARG A 326 6.22 19.08 21.47
CA ARG A 326 6.71 20.15 20.61
C ARG A 326 8.02 20.74 21.09
N ALA A 327 8.15 21.03 22.39
CA ALA A 327 9.37 21.58 22.96
C ALA A 327 10.55 20.63 22.78
N ASN A 328 10.34 19.34 23.01
CA ASN A 328 11.35 18.30 22.81
C ASN A 328 11.72 18.15 21.33
N PHE A 329 10.74 18.12 20.44
CA PHE A 329 10.98 18.06 18.99
C PHE A 329 11.83 19.24 18.50
N GLN A 330 11.51 20.48 18.92
CA GLN A 330 12.29 21.67 18.55
C GLN A 330 13.70 21.64 19.14
N LYS A 331 13.83 21.27 20.41
CA LYS A 331 15.13 21.18 21.09
C LYS A 331 16.05 20.16 20.43
N LEU A 332 15.50 19.01 20.04
CA LEU A 332 16.27 17.92 19.44
C LEU A 332 16.58 18.17 17.96
N ASN A 333 15.67 18.79 17.19
CA ASN A 333 15.98 19.25 15.83
C ASN A 333 17.12 20.30 15.83
N ASN A 334 17.11 21.25 16.77
CA ASN A 334 18.18 22.25 16.91
C ASN A 334 19.53 21.65 17.31
N LEU A 335 19.54 20.43 17.86
CA LEU A 335 20.73 19.67 18.20
C LEU A 335 21.12 18.67 17.09
N HIS A 336 20.37 18.60 15.98
CA HIS A 336 20.47 17.57 14.93
C HIS A 336 20.26 16.14 15.45
N ILE A 337 19.41 15.97 16.48
CA ILE A 337 19.17 14.70 17.19
C ILE A 337 17.85 14.03 16.78
N ILE A 338 16.96 14.67 16.01
CA ILE A 338 15.77 14.02 15.44
C ILE A 338 15.51 14.60 14.06
#